data_AF-A0A554P8T2-F1
#
_entry.id   AF-A0A554P8T2-F1
#
_cell.length_a   1.000
_cell.length_b   1.000
_cell.length_c   1.000
_cell.angle_alpha   90.00
_cell.angle_beta   90.00
_cell.angle_gamma   90.00
#
_symmetry.space_group_name_H-M   'P 1'
#
loop_
_entity.id
_entity.type
_entity.pdbx_description
1 polymer ?
#
loop_
_entity_poly.entity_id
_entity_poly.type
_entity_poly.pdbx_seq_one_letter_code
_entity_poly.pdbx_strand_id
1 'polypeptide(L)' 'MNVDKEKLKSLLWSVVASWKADDGDLLRHADALEELLGNKTVEEVALLLIEENEALRKERDKLAEDKQGLLEDFAGLL' A
#
# COMPACT_ATOMS: atom_id res chain seq x y z
N MET A 1 -6.05 7.13 -0.86
CA MET A 1 -5.89 6.67 0.53
C MET A 1 -4.67 7.37 1.13
N ASN A 2 -4.71 7.87 2.36
CA ASN A 2 -3.55 8.49 3.02
C ASN A 2 -3.27 7.78 4.35
N VAL A 3 -2.62 6.61 4.26
CA VAL A 3 -2.14 5.84 5.41
C VAL A 3 -0.63 5.70 5.29
N ASP A 4 0.07 5.80 6.41
CA ASP A 4 1.50 5.49 6.45
C ASP A 4 1.69 3.97 6.28
N LYS A 5 2.05 3.57 5.05
CA LYS A 5 2.18 2.15 4.65
C LYS A 5 3.32 1.43 5.37
N GLU A 6 4.40 2.13 5.71
CA GLU A 6 5.51 1.54 6.45
C GLU A 6 5.15 1.32 7.92
N LYS A 7 4.49 2.30 8.55
CA LYS A 7 3.96 2.14 9.91
C LYS A 7 2.90 1.04 9.99
N LEU A 8 1.99 0.96 9.00
CA LEU A 8 0.99 -0.10 8.89
C LEU A 8 1.64 -1.48 8.81
N LYS A 9 2.61 -1.66 7.91
CA LYS A 9 3.36 -2.90 7.76
C LYS A 9 4.05 -3.31 9.07
N SER A 10 4.74 -2.37 9.72
CA SER A 10 5.43 -2.64 10.98
C SER A 10 4.47 -3.10 12.08
N LEU A 11 3.32 -2.43 12.24
CA LEU A 11 2.34 -2.77 13.26
C LEU A 11 1.65 -4.11 13.00
N LEU A 12 1.30 -4.41 11.75
CA LEU A 12 0.77 -5.72 11.36
C LEU A 12 1.75 -6.85 11.72
N TRP A 13 3.05 -6.65 11.47
CA TRP A 13 4.06 -7.63 11.87
C TRP A 13 4.17 -7.80 13.38
N SER A 14 4.14 -6.71 14.15
CA SER A 14 4.15 -6.77 15.62
C SER A 14 2.95 -7.50 16.18
N VAL A 15 1.73 -7.22 15.71
CA VAL A 15 0.50 -7.93 16.14
C VAL A 15 0.62 -9.43 15.86
N VAL A 16 1.04 -9.81 14.64
CA VAL A 16 1.18 -11.22 14.27
C VAL A 16 2.28 -11.91 15.07
N ALA A 17 3.39 -11.23 15.34
CA ALA A 17 4.50 -11.77 16.13
C ALA A 17 4.07 -12.03 17.58
N SER A 18 3.45 -11.05 18.24
CA SER A 18 2.99 -11.21 19.62
C SER A 18 1.88 -12.24 19.75
N TRP A 19 0.96 -12.32 18.77
CA TRP A 19 -0.06 -13.38 18.75
C TRP A 19 0.56 -14.79 18.63
N LYS A 20 1.56 -14.96 17.74
CA LYS A 20 2.24 -16.26 17.56
C LYS A 20 3.09 -16.65 18.76
N ALA A 21 3.64 -15.68 19.47
CA ALA A 21 4.50 -15.91 20.64
C ALA A 21 3.71 -16.05 21.95
N ASP A 22 2.38 -15.86 21.93
CA ASP A 22 1.55 -15.70 23.14
C ASP A 22 2.13 -14.64 24.10
N ASP A 23 2.62 -13.55 23.50
CA ASP A 23 3.30 -12.46 24.19
C ASP A 23 2.28 -11.45 24.76
N GLY A 24 2.59 -10.89 25.93
CA GLY A 24 1.74 -9.92 26.63
C GLY A 24 1.58 -8.58 25.90
N ASP A 25 2.43 -8.31 24.90
CA ASP A 25 2.38 -7.07 24.11
C ASP A 25 1.31 -7.06 23.01
N LEU A 26 0.57 -8.16 22.79
CA LEU A 26 -0.45 -8.26 21.73
C LEU A 26 -1.47 -7.12 21.80
N LEU A 27 -2.01 -6.83 22.99
CA LEU A 27 -3.01 -5.78 23.19
C LEU A 27 -2.45 -4.40 22.82
N ARG A 28 -1.22 -4.10 23.25
CA ARG A 28 -0.53 -2.84 22.96
C ARG A 28 -0.34 -2.63 21.45
N HIS A 29 0.01 -3.69 20.73
CA HIS A 29 0.18 -3.64 19.28
C HIS A 29 -1.17 -3.53 18.54
N ALA A 30 -2.22 -4.18 19.04
CA ALA A 30 -3.56 -4.06 18.50
C ALA A 30 -4.12 -2.64 18.67
N ASP A 31 -3.97 -2.03 19.85
CA ASP A 31 -4.41 -0.66 20.12
C ASP A 31 -3.69 0.36 19.22
N ALA A 32 -2.37 0.22 19.05
CA ALA A 32 -1.59 1.07 18.16
C ALA A 32 -1.97 0.89 16.69
N LEU A 33 -2.37 -0.32 16.29
CA LEU A 33 -2.91 -0.59 14.95
C LEU A 33 -4.29 0.06 14.78
N GLU A 34 -5.18 -0.04 15.77
CA GLU A 34 -6.49 0.60 15.75
C GLU A 34 -6.37 2.13 15.63
N GLU A 35 -5.47 2.75 16.41
CA GLU A 35 -5.18 4.17 16.32
C GLU A 35 -4.70 4.58 14.92
N LEU A 36 -3.84 3.77 14.29
CA LEU A 36 -3.35 4.02 12.93
C LEU A 36 -4.48 3.94 11.89
N LEU A 37 -5.37 2.94 12.02
CA LEU A 37 -6.45 2.70 11.07
C LEU A 37 -7.60 3.71 11.23
N GLY A 38 -7.75 4.30 12.42
CA GLY A 38 -8.80 5.25 12.73
C GLY A 38 -10.18 4.59 12.63
N ASN A 39 -11.03 5.07 11.73
CA ASN A 39 -12.38 4.52 11.54
C ASN A 39 -12.43 3.34 10.55
N LYS A 40 -11.29 2.87 10.05
CA LYS A 40 -11.22 1.79 9.06
C LYS A 40 -10.86 0.47 9.71
N THR A 41 -11.36 -0.61 9.13
CA THR A 41 -10.88 -1.96 9.43
C THR A 41 -9.61 -2.27 8.62
N VAL A 42 -8.86 -3.29 9.05
CA VAL A 42 -7.72 -3.83 8.27
C VAL A 42 -8.18 -4.27 6.87
N GLU A 43 -9.37 -4.85 6.76
CA GLU A 43 -9.94 -5.28 5.49
C GLU A 43 -10.22 -4.10 4.55
N GLU A 44 -10.87 -3.05 5.05
CA GLU A 44 -11.13 -1.84 4.25
C GLU A 44 -9.82 -1.19 3.78
N VAL A 45 -8.79 -1.15 4.63
CA VAL A 45 -7.46 -0.66 4.22
C VAL A 45 -6.83 -1.56 3.17
N ALA A 46 -6.96 -2.88 3.28
CA ALA A 46 -6.46 -3.81 2.28
C ALA A 46 -7.14 -3.62 0.92
N LEU A 47 -8.48 -3.48 0.89
CA LEU A 47 -9.23 -3.20 -0.34
C LEU A 47 -8.80 -1.87 -0.98
N LEU A 48 -8.66 -0.81 -0.18
CA LEU A 48 -8.20 0.49 -0.67
C LEU A 48 -6.76 0.43 -1.23
N LEU A 49 -5.88 -0.38 -0.63
CA LEU A 49 -4.51 -0.58 -1.13
C LEU A 49 -4.47 -1.40 -2.42
N ILE A 50 -5.43 -2.29 -2.65
CA ILE A 50 -5.59 -3.02 -3.92
C ILE A 50 -6.03 -2.03 -5.00
N GLU A 51 -7.09 -1.25 -4.75
CA GLU A 51 -7.57 -0.23 -5.69
C GLU A 51 -6.48 0.79 -6.05
N GLU A 52 -5.71 1.26 -5.05
CA GLU A 52 -4.59 2.16 -5.28
C GLU A 52 -3.49 1.51 -6.14
N ASN A 53 -3.15 0.25 -5.89
CA ASN A 53 -2.18 -0.47 -6.73
C ASN A 53 -2.66 -0.64 -8.18
N GLU A 54 -3.95 -0.93 -8.38
CA GLU A 54 -4.52 -1.02 -9.72
C GLU A 54 -4.49 0.31 -10.46
N ALA A 55 -4.80 1.41 -9.77
CA ALA A 55 -4.69 2.76 -10.32
C ALA A 55 -3.25 3.09 -10.72
N LEU A 56 -2.28 2.81 -9.83
CA LEU A 56 -0.85 3.04 -10.10
C LEU A 56 -0.33 2.19 -11.26
N ARG A 57 -0.80 0.95 -11.41
CA ARG A 57 -0.45 0.09 -12.56
C ARG A 57 -0.95 0.67 -13.87
N LYS A 58 -2.21 1.13 -13.90
CA LYS A 58 -2.80 1.78 -15.09
C LYS A 58 -2.05 3.06 -15.46
N GLU A 59 -1.69 3.88 -14.49
CA GLU A 59 -0.92 5.10 -14.71
C GLU A 59 0.48 4.80 -15.25
N ARG A 60 1.18 3.82 -14.66
CA ARG A 60 2.47 3.33 -15.17
C ARG A 60 2.36 2.87 -16.62
N ASP A 61 1.34 2.09 -16.97
CA ASP A 61 1.16 1.57 -18.33
C ASP A 61 0.92 2.68 -19.33
N LYS A 62 0.06 3.64 -18.98
CA LYS A 62 -0.16 4.83 -19.81
C LYS A 62 1.14 5.64 -20.01
N LEU A 63 1.91 5.86 -18.96
CA LEU A 63 3.20 6.56 -19.08
C LEU A 63 4.21 5.80 -19.96
N ALA A 64 4.15 4.46 -19.97
CA ALA A 64 4.98 3.65 -20.85
C ALA A 64 4.56 3.78 -22.31
N GLU A 65 3.25 3.78 -22.59
CA GLU A 65 2.69 4.01 -23.93
C GLU A 65 3.03 5.41 -24.44
N ASP A 66 2.81 6.46 -23.63
CA ASP A 66 3.13 7.85 -23.97
C ASP A 66 4.63 8.01 -24.27
N LYS A 67 5.49 7.38 -23.45
CA LYS A 67 6.94 7.38 -23.68
C LYS A 67 7.30 6.69 -24.99
N GLN A 68 6.67 5.58 -25.33
CA GLN A 68 6.92 4.87 -26.57
C GLN A 68 6.51 5.73 -27.78
N GLY A 69 5.31 6.32 -27.76
CA GLY A 69 4.83 7.19 -28.83
C GLY A 69 5.77 8.38 -29.08
N LEU A 70 6.25 9.03 -28.00
CA LEU A 70 7.24 10.11 -28.12
C LEU A 70 8.55 9.65 -28.79
N LEU A 71 9.05 8.46 -28.45
CA LEU A 71 10.27 7.93 -29.06
C LEU A 71 10.08 7.63 -30.55
N GLU A 72 8.92 7.11 -30.94
CA GLU A 72 8.56 6.86 -32.33
C GLU A 72 8.45 8.17 -33.13
N ASP A 73 7.81 9.19 -32.56
CA ASP A 73 7.72 10.53 -33.16
C ASP A 73 9.12 11.15 -33.38
N PHE A 74 10.01 11.04 -32.38
CA PHE A 74 11.39 11.53 -32.51
C PHE A 74 12.20 10.75 -33.55
N ALA A 75 12.03 9.43 -33.63
CA ALA A 75 12.74 8.59 -34.60
C ALA A 75 12.28 8.87 -36.04
N GLY A 76 11.00 9.19 -36.25
CA GLY A 76 10.47 9.56 -37.57
C GLY A 76 10.92 10.93 -38.08
N LEU A 77 11.55 11.75 -37.23
CA LEU A 77 12.06 13.08 -37.57
C LEU A 77 13.56 13.10 -37.96
N LEU A 78 14.27 11.97 -37.82
CA LEU A 78 15.69 11.79 -38.18
C LEU A 78 15.84 11.05 -39.52
#